data_AF-A0A7R9UHU0-F1
#
_entry.id   AF-A0A7R9UHU0-F1
#
_cell.length_a   1.000
_cell.length_b   1.000
_cell.length_c   1.000
_cell.angle_alpha   90.00
_cell.angle_beta   90.00
_cell.angle_gamma   90.00
#
_symmetry.space_group_name_H-M   'P 1'
#
loop_
_entity.id
_entity.type
_entity.pdbx_description
1 polymer ?
#
loop_
_entity_poly.entity_id
_entity_poly.type
_entity_poly.pdbx_seq_one_letter_code
_entity_poly.pdbx_strand_id
1 'polypeptide(L)'
;IALLLTGVILVAWSVTTYTLLFAPDAKNNRSERALAPPAEARGGPQLHVVFSTSCSAYQHWQSETLFASARRVGHQGPVTRIASGCSGAEGQALTRRCE
;
A
#
# COMPACT_ATOMS: atom_id res chain seq x y z
N ILE A 1 -30.64 36.99 -18.05
CA ILE A 1 -29.96 37.11 -16.73
C ILE A 1 -30.45 36.05 -15.74
N ALA A 2 -31.76 35.91 -15.50
CA ALA A 2 -32.31 34.91 -14.56
C ALA A 2 -31.91 33.43 -14.84
N LEU A 3 -31.88 33.01 -16.12
CA LEU A 3 -31.49 31.63 -16.51
C LEU A 3 -29.98 31.34 -16.36
N LEU A 4 -29.13 32.37 -16.39
CA LEU A 4 -27.69 32.20 -16.16
C LEU A 4 -27.40 32.03 -14.66
N LEU A 5 -28.18 32.71 -13.81
CA LEU A 5 -28.05 32.60 -12.36
C LEU A 5 -28.49 31.22 -11.85
N THR A 6 -29.57 30.65 -12.39
CA THR A 6 -30.01 29.29 -12.01
C THR A 6 -29.00 28.21 -12.44
N GLY A 7 -28.37 28.37 -13.61
CA GLY A 7 -27.31 27.47 -14.07
C GLY A 7 -26.07 27.50 -13.18
N VAL A 8 -25.58 28.69 -12.80
CA VAL A 8 -24.41 28.84 -11.92
C VAL A 8 -24.68 28.28 -10.52
N ILE A 9 -25.91 28.48 -10.01
CA ILE A 9 -26.33 27.92 -8.72
C ILE A 9 -26.29 26.39 -8.78
N LEU A 10 -26.89 25.74 -9.78
CA LEU A 10 -26.89 24.28 -9.91
C LEU A 10 -25.47 23.68 -9.98
N VAL A 11 -24.56 24.32 -10.70
CA VAL A 11 -23.15 23.87 -10.76
C VAL A 11 -22.48 24.02 -9.41
N ALA A 12 -22.70 25.13 -8.70
CA ALA A 12 -22.13 25.34 -7.37
C ALA A 12 -22.65 24.32 -6.34
N TRP A 13 -23.95 23.99 -6.36
CA TRP A 13 -24.51 22.95 -5.50
C TRP A 13 -23.92 21.57 -5.85
N SER A 14 -23.80 21.22 -7.14
CA SER A 14 -23.20 19.95 -7.56
C SER A 14 -21.75 19.81 -7.09
N VAL A 15 -20.91 20.84 -7.26
CA VAL A 15 -19.51 20.84 -6.84
C VAL A 15 -19.38 20.77 -5.31
N THR A 16 -20.22 21.49 -4.58
CA THR A 16 -20.22 21.47 -3.10
C THR A 16 -20.63 20.10 -2.56
N THR A 17 -21.68 19.49 -3.13
CA THR A 17 -22.13 18.15 -2.75
C THR A 17 -21.07 17.09 -3.05
N TYR A 18 -20.41 17.17 -4.21
CA TYR A 18 -19.29 16.29 -4.54
C TYR A 18 -18.13 16.43 -3.54
N THR A 19 -17.77 17.66 -3.16
CA THR A 19 -16.64 17.89 -2.25
C THR A 19 -16.93 17.36 -0.84
N LEU A 20 -18.18 17.44 -0.37
CA LEU A 20 -18.58 16.92 0.94
C LEU A 20 -18.72 15.39 0.95
N LEU A 21 -19.21 14.78 -0.13
CA LEU A 21 -19.34 13.32 -0.23
C LEU A 21 -17.99 12.60 -0.42
N PHE A 22 -17.05 13.23 -1.11
CA PHE A 22 -15.71 12.69 -1.36
C PHE A 22 -14.64 13.28 -0.44
N ALA A 23 -15.04 13.98 0.63
CA ALA A 23 -14.12 14.37 1.67
C ALA A 23 -13.50 13.10 2.28
N PRO A 24 -12.16 12.93 2.25
CA PRO A 24 -11.51 11.77 2.84
C PRO A 24 -11.76 11.76 4.36
N ASP A 25 -12.22 10.62 4.88
CA ASP A 25 -12.43 10.41 6.31
C ASP A 25 -11.09 10.48 7.04
N ALA A 26 -10.80 11.65 7.59
CA ALA A 26 -9.55 11.94 8.26
C ALA A 26 -9.63 11.73 9.77
N LYS A 27 -10.38 10.74 10.30
CA LYS A 27 -10.30 10.35 11.74
C LYS A 27 -10.52 8.86 11.99
N ASN A 28 -9.65 8.04 11.42
CA ASN A 28 -9.35 6.72 11.98
C ASN A 28 -8.40 6.92 13.19
N ASN A 29 -8.96 6.89 14.41
CA ASN A 29 -8.21 6.83 15.67
C ASN A 29 -8.08 5.38 16.14
N ARG A 30 -7.53 4.50 15.29
CA ARG A 30 -7.11 3.19 15.75
C ARG A 30 -6.02 3.41 16.80
N SER A 31 -6.40 3.20 18.06
CA SER A 31 -5.50 3.02 19.20
C SER A 31 -4.59 1.83 18.91
N GLU A 32 -3.50 2.07 18.18
CA GLU A 32 -2.36 1.20 18.20
C GLU A 32 -1.72 1.34 19.58
N ARG A 33 -1.91 0.31 20.41
CA ARG A 33 -1.15 0.13 21.63
C ARG A 33 0.32 0.03 21.22
N ALA A 34 1.02 1.16 21.24
CA ALA A 34 2.45 1.23 21.01
C ALA A 34 3.15 0.42 22.10
N LEU A 35 3.39 -0.87 21.82
CA LEU A 35 4.39 -1.63 22.53
C LEU A 35 5.71 -0.97 22.15
N ALA A 36 6.31 -0.22 23.09
CA ALA A 36 7.60 0.39 22.86
C ALA A 36 8.58 -0.71 22.42
N PRO A 37 9.26 -0.56 21.27
CA PRO A 37 10.23 -1.56 20.84
C PRO A 37 11.35 -1.65 21.89
N PRO A 38 11.85 -2.87 22.17
CA PRO A 38 12.99 -3.06 23.07
C PRO A 38 14.21 -2.26 22.56
N ALA A 39 15.09 -1.91 23.50
CA ALA A 39 16.17 -0.93 23.39
C ALA A 39 17.32 -1.29 22.41
N GLU A 40 17.01 -1.59 21.15
CA GLU A 40 17.97 -1.77 20.04
C GLU A 40 18.10 -0.51 19.15
N ALA A 41 17.63 0.63 19.67
CA ALA A 41 17.58 1.93 18.99
C ALA A 41 18.95 2.64 18.91
N ARG A 42 19.91 2.04 18.18
CA ARG A 42 20.99 2.83 17.54
C ARG A 42 20.71 3.15 16.07
N GLY A 43 19.62 2.60 15.52
CA GLY A 43 18.95 3.04 14.30
C GLY A 43 17.45 3.13 14.59
N GLY A 44 16.73 4.05 13.97
CA GLY A 44 15.27 4.16 14.14
C GLY A 44 14.55 2.85 13.82
N PRO A 45 13.26 2.71 14.19
CA PRO A 45 12.49 1.48 13.94
C PRO A 45 12.52 1.15 12.44
N GLN A 46 13.15 0.01 12.09
CA GLN A 46 13.20 -0.48 10.72
C GLN A 46 11.82 -1.07 10.37
N LEU A 47 11.16 -0.48 9.38
CA LEU A 47 9.88 -0.97 8.88
C LEU A 47 10.08 -2.33 8.18
N HIS A 48 9.45 -3.40 8.69
CA HIS A 48 9.41 -4.70 8.02
C HIS A 48 8.17 -4.79 7.15
N VAL A 49 8.36 -4.89 5.83
CA VAL A 49 7.26 -5.05 4.87
C VAL A 49 7.03 -6.53 4.60
N VAL A 50 5.86 -7.04 4.96
CA VAL A 50 5.45 -8.43 4.70
C VAL A 50 4.20 -8.43 3.81
N PHE A 51 4.25 -9.17 2.70
CA PHE A 51 3.10 -9.29 1.79
C PHE A 51 2.95 -10.72 1.28
N SER A 52 1.72 -11.08 0.89
CA SER A 52 1.38 -12.39 0.36
C SER A 52 0.91 -12.32 -1.09
N THR A 53 1.18 -13.38 -1.84
CA THR A 53 0.85 -13.50 -3.26
C THR A 53 0.56 -14.95 -3.63
N SER A 54 -0.10 -15.17 -4.76
CA SER A 54 -0.10 -16.46 -5.45
C SER A 54 1.16 -16.66 -6.30
N CYS A 55 1.24 -17.82 -6.95
CA CYS A 55 2.39 -18.24 -7.76
C CYS A 55 2.17 -18.00 -9.26
N SER A 56 1.32 -17.02 -9.58
CA SER A 56 1.13 -16.58 -10.96
C SER A 56 2.29 -15.72 -11.45
N ALA A 57 2.64 -15.84 -12.73
CA ALA A 57 3.65 -15.00 -13.39
C ALA A 57 3.38 -13.49 -13.21
N TYR A 58 2.10 -13.09 -13.20
CA TYR A 58 1.70 -11.71 -12.95
C TYR A 58 2.13 -11.23 -11.56
N GLN A 59 1.86 -12.02 -10.53
CA GLN A 59 2.24 -11.62 -9.16
C GLN A 59 3.75 -11.76 -8.93
N HIS A 60 4.46 -12.59 -9.72
CA HIS A 60 5.91 -12.64 -9.71
C HIS A 60 6.55 -11.33 -10.14
N TRP A 61 6.21 -10.81 -11.33
CA TRP A 61 6.83 -9.55 -11.79
C TRP A 61 6.49 -8.38 -10.87
N GLN A 62 5.28 -8.33 -10.30
CA GLN A 62 4.90 -7.29 -9.35
C GLN A 62 5.74 -7.35 -8.08
N SER A 63 6.00 -8.56 -7.57
CA SER A 63 6.84 -8.76 -6.39
C SER A 63 8.29 -8.32 -6.67
N GLU A 64 8.86 -8.74 -7.80
CA GLU A 64 10.21 -8.34 -8.21
C GLU A 64 10.33 -6.81 -8.35
N THR A 65 9.30 -6.17 -8.93
CA THR A 65 9.24 -4.71 -9.05
C THR A 65 9.18 -4.02 -7.69
N LEU A 66 8.43 -4.57 -6.73
CA LEU A 66 8.37 -4.05 -5.37
C LEU A 66 9.73 -4.18 -4.67
N PHE A 67 10.41 -5.32 -4.76
CA PHE A 67 11.75 -5.51 -4.21
C PHE A 67 12.78 -4.54 -4.82
N ALA A 68 12.77 -4.39 -6.15
CA ALA A 68 13.63 -3.44 -6.84
C ALA A 68 13.35 -2.00 -6.40
N SER A 69 12.07 -1.64 -6.19
CA SER A 69 11.68 -0.31 -5.73
C SER A 69 12.14 -0.05 -4.29
N ALA A 70 11.96 -1.03 -3.39
CA ALA A 70 12.45 -0.93 -2.01
C ALA A 70 13.96 -0.67 -1.97
N ARG A 71 14.74 -1.37 -2.80
CA ARG A 71 16.19 -1.12 -2.93
C ARG A 71 16.49 0.28 -3.47
N ARG A 72 15.77 0.74 -4.48
CA ARG A 72 16.01 2.07 -5.10
C ARG A 72 15.74 3.23 -4.16
N VAL A 73 14.75 3.11 -3.28
CA VAL A 73 14.42 4.16 -2.29
C VAL A 73 15.28 4.06 -1.02
N GLY A 74 16.24 3.13 -0.96
CA GLY A 74 17.10 2.94 0.21
C GLY A 74 16.35 2.40 1.42
N HIS A 75 15.29 1.60 1.21
CA HIS A 75 14.62 0.91 2.30
C HIS A 75 15.61 -0.03 3.00
N GLN A 76 15.82 0.19 4.29
CA GLN A 76 16.82 -0.53 5.08
C GLN A 76 16.23 -1.74 5.82
N GLY A 77 14.90 -1.80 5.94
CA GLY A 77 14.21 -2.88 6.64
C GLY A 77 14.04 -4.14 5.78
N PRO A 78 13.69 -5.28 6.40
CA PRO A 78 13.43 -6.50 5.67
C PRO A 78 12.16 -6.37 4.80
N VAL A 79 12.19 -6.97 3.62
CA VAL A 79 11.02 -7.15 2.77
C VAL A 79 10.82 -8.64 2.57
N THR A 80 9.66 -9.17 2.96
CA THR A 80 9.36 -10.61 2.91
C THR A 80 8.11 -10.87 2.09
N ARG A 81 8.24 -11.79 1.13
CA ARG A 81 7.13 -12.31 0.34
C ARG A 81 6.72 -13.69 0.83
N ILE A 82 5.42 -13.89 1.03
CA ILE A 82 4.81 -15.20 1.25
C ILE A 82 4.10 -15.62 -0.03
N ALA A 83 4.59 -16.66 -0.70
CA ALA A 83 3.93 -17.23 -1.87
C ALA A 83 3.08 -18.43 -1.45
N SER A 84 1.77 -18.38 -1.73
CA SER A 84 0.80 -19.40 -1.33
C SER A 84 0.06 -19.98 -2.52
N GLY A 85 -0.35 -21.25 -2.41
CA GLY A 85 -1.12 -21.92 -3.46
C GLY A 85 -0.29 -22.27 -4.71
N CYS A 86 1.03 -22.43 -4.58
CA CYS A 86 1.89 -22.89 -5.67
C CYS A 86 1.65 -24.38 -5.94
N SER A 87 1.80 -24.79 -7.20
CA SER A 87 2.15 -26.18 -7.50
C SER A 87 3.58 -26.49 -7.03
N GLY A 88 3.91 -27.78 -6.84
CA GLY A 88 5.22 -28.19 -6.33
C GLY A 88 6.40 -27.69 -7.20
N ALA A 89 6.23 -27.65 -8.52
CA ALA A 89 7.24 -27.15 -9.44
C ALA A 89 7.41 -25.62 -9.36
N GLU A 90 6.31 -24.87 -9.25
CA GLU A 90 6.34 -23.41 -9.15
C GLU A 90 6.95 -22.95 -7.83
N GLY A 91 6.62 -23.61 -6.72
CA GLY A 91 7.19 -23.30 -5.41
C GLY A 91 8.70 -23.45 -5.40
N GLN A 92 9.22 -24.54 -5.98
CA GLN A 92 10.66 -24.77 -6.08
C GLN A 92 11.36 -23.73 -6.97
N ALA A 93 10.73 -23.34 -8.08
CA ALA A 93 11.27 -22.30 -8.96
C ALA A 93 11.39 -20.94 -8.26
N LEU A 94 10.48 -20.63 -7.33
CA LEU A 94 10.50 -19.39 -6.56
C LEU A 94 11.59 -19.38 -5.49
N THR A 95 11.78 -20.48 -4.77
CA THR A 95 12.83 -20.58 -3.74
C THR A 95 14.21 -20.29 -4.33
N ARG A 96 14.49 -20.73 -5.55
CA ARG A 96 15.77 -20.48 -6.25
C ARG A 96 15.98 -19.03 -6.70
N ARG A 97 14.93 -18.19 -6.72
CA ARG A 97 15.01 -16.77 -7.12
C ARG A 97 15.31 -15.83 -5.94
N CYS A 98 15.40 -16.36 -4.73
CA CYS A 98 15.69 -15.61 -3.52
C CYS A 98 17.17 -15.63 -3.11
N GLU A 99 18.05 -16.24 -3.92
CA GLU A 99 19.52 -16.22 -3.78
C GLU A 99 20.13 -15.00 -4.50
#